data_AF-A0A6J4LKA8-F1
#
_entry.id   AF-A0A6J4LKA8-F1
#
_cell.length_a   1.000
_cell.length_b   1.000
_cell.length_c   1.000
_cell.angle_alpha   90.00
_cell.angle_beta   90.00
_cell.angle_gamma   90.00
#
_symmetry.space_group_name_H-M   'P 1'
#
loop_
_entity.id
_entity.type
_entity.pdbx_description
1 polymer ?
#
loop_
_entity_poly.entity_id
_entity_poly.type
_entity_poly.pdbx_seq_one_letter_code
_entity_poly.pdbx_strand_id
1 'polypeptide(L)'
;VPAGWPAPYFSPSPDKMTSLNYSDDGSDSGGVHTNSGVNNKAAYLIVDGGTLNGKTITSLGVGSTVAAKRIDALSKAGKLYYDVEDLLLTSGSDYQDLYDYLYQGCVSLIGTRAKSTTGALSTPFTAANCVEVREATQAVEMDKQPLYVASPEAAICDGVLVPTDLWVDDMETTTSGNWVMTPATGDNRWSLSNNNANSGTYSYWAPDAAMTTDLSIAQTRNVVLPTTTQLGTKKAYLHFNHWYGFEGGWNAYDGGTVEYAVVSGTTVGPWSRMDALPAVNGFNATVSSSFGNPIGGRRAFGFQSYGYQSSRFDITSLAGTTAKSLRFRFRIGTDSSTGHDGWEIDDVRVYTCGTKPANPVAPNLLQNRSFEYQWDNNTFADGWGPSDKLTRSTSVPQIRRTGLFSGRLSDWTKNAFSVEQKVAVTAGTTYTFTGYYMIPTNASDVFSFAPQVVWMNSAGTPLGAAVPLMTTRTTHTGSVWTAISKTGLIAPTGATRAAVRLVSTNLGNAAQTAPGTLIYVDDFYFGQ
;
A
#
# COMPACT_ATOMS: atom_id res chain seq x y z
N VAL A 1 33.60 -14.09 -28.16
CA VAL A 1 34.75 -13.16 -28.06
C VAL A 1 36.03 -13.99 -28.19
N PRO A 2 36.98 -13.67 -29.09
CA PRO A 2 38.23 -14.41 -29.22
C PRO A 2 39.10 -14.28 -27.95
N ALA A 3 39.77 -15.36 -27.56
CA ALA A 3 40.65 -15.40 -26.38
C ALA A 3 41.86 -14.48 -26.58
N GLY A 4 42.06 -13.52 -25.66
CA GLY A 4 43.23 -12.62 -25.66
C GLY A 4 42.95 -11.17 -25.30
N TRP A 5 41.69 -10.74 -25.22
CA TRP A 5 41.35 -9.49 -24.56
C TRP A 5 41.29 -9.73 -23.05
N PRO A 6 41.94 -8.90 -22.20
CA PRO A 6 41.56 -8.88 -20.79
C PRO A 6 40.04 -8.68 -20.77
N ALA A 7 39.32 -9.56 -20.09
CA ALA A 7 37.91 -9.34 -19.84
C ALA A 7 37.79 -7.88 -19.35
N PRO A 8 36.91 -7.04 -19.94
CA PRO A 8 36.64 -5.75 -19.35
C PRO A 8 36.42 -6.00 -17.86
N TYR A 9 37.01 -5.19 -16.99
CA TYR A 9 36.70 -5.19 -15.57
C TYR A 9 35.22 -4.77 -15.44
N PHE A 10 34.31 -5.67 -15.79
CA PHE A 10 32.93 -5.61 -15.36
C PHE A 10 33.02 -5.87 -13.87
N SER A 11 32.84 -4.81 -13.08
CA SER A 11 32.47 -5.02 -11.68
C SER A 11 31.27 -5.98 -11.70
N PRO A 12 31.33 -7.14 -11.02
CA PRO A 12 30.24 -8.09 -11.09
C PRO A 12 28.99 -7.41 -10.52
N SER A 13 27.89 -7.42 -11.27
CA SER A 13 26.60 -6.92 -10.80
C SER A 13 26.29 -7.44 -9.40
N PRO A 14 25.76 -6.60 -8.49
CA PRO A 14 25.39 -7.03 -7.15
C PRO A 14 24.39 -8.19 -7.22
N ASP A 15 24.60 -9.22 -6.42
CA ASP A 15 23.68 -10.34 -6.24
C ASP A 15 22.79 -10.18 -5.00
N LYS A 16 22.93 -9.04 -4.30
CA LYS A 16 22.16 -8.63 -3.14
C LYS A 16 22.20 -7.12 -2.92
N MET A 17 21.22 -6.59 -2.18
CA MET A 17 21.08 -5.14 -1.94
C MET A 17 22.27 -4.52 -1.21
N THR A 18 22.83 -5.16 -0.18
CA THR A 18 23.93 -4.58 0.59
C THR A 18 25.31 -4.88 0.00
N SER A 19 25.39 -5.27 -1.27
CA SER A 19 26.66 -5.49 -1.96
C SER A 19 27.40 -4.16 -2.12
N LEU A 20 28.72 -4.19 -1.97
CA LEU A 20 29.57 -3.03 -2.29
C LEU A 20 29.58 -2.69 -3.79
N ASN A 21 29.04 -3.56 -4.63
CA ASN A 21 28.88 -3.33 -6.07
C ASN A 21 27.51 -2.72 -6.42
N TYR A 22 26.64 -2.46 -5.44
CA TYR A 22 25.42 -1.68 -5.68
C TYR A 22 25.82 -0.27 -6.11
N SER A 23 25.27 0.19 -7.21
CA SER A 23 25.72 1.39 -7.91
C SER A 23 24.70 2.52 -7.82
N ASP A 24 25.19 3.75 -7.78
CA ASP A 24 24.42 5.00 -7.90
C ASP A 24 24.82 5.80 -9.14
N ASP A 25 25.45 5.12 -10.12
CA ASP A 25 25.97 5.71 -11.33
C ASP A 25 24.86 6.42 -12.14
N GLY A 26 24.89 7.75 -12.10
CA GLY A 26 23.94 8.59 -12.84
C GLY A 26 23.98 8.41 -14.35
N SER A 27 25.10 7.93 -14.93
CA SER A 27 25.18 7.63 -16.37
C SER A 27 24.40 6.38 -16.77
N ASP A 28 24.25 5.44 -15.83
CA ASP A 28 23.39 4.26 -15.91
C ASP A 28 22.06 4.50 -15.16
N SER A 29 21.59 5.76 -15.12
CA SER A 29 20.33 6.16 -14.47
C SER A 29 20.19 5.68 -13.02
N GLY A 30 21.27 5.75 -12.23
CA GLY A 30 21.34 5.19 -10.88
C GLY A 30 21.72 3.70 -10.86
N GLY A 31 22.47 3.25 -11.87
CA GLY A 31 22.96 1.88 -11.96
C GLY A 31 21.92 0.83 -12.36
N VAL A 32 20.89 1.17 -13.16
CA VAL A 32 19.76 0.24 -13.43
C VAL A 32 20.21 -1.08 -14.07
N HIS A 33 21.18 -1.06 -14.99
CA HIS A 33 21.69 -2.28 -15.61
C HIS A 33 22.61 -3.06 -14.66
N THR A 34 23.33 -2.35 -13.78
CA THR A 34 24.17 -2.95 -12.74
C THR A 34 23.32 -3.63 -11.66
N ASN A 35 22.43 -2.86 -11.04
CA ASN A 35 21.61 -3.24 -9.89
C ASN A 35 20.53 -4.27 -10.24
N SER A 36 20.18 -4.44 -11.53
CA SER A 36 19.31 -5.54 -11.99
C SER A 36 19.80 -6.94 -11.58
N GLY A 37 21.09 -7.08 -11.26
CA GLY A 37 21.68 -8.31 -10.72
C GLY A 37 20.96 -8.86 -9.49
N VAL A 38 20.42 -8.00 -8.62
CA VAL A 38 19.68 -8.41 -7.41
C VAL A 38 18.41 -9.17 -7.80
N ASN A 39 17.58 -8.60 -8.69
CA ASN A 39 16.39 -9.29 -9.19
C ASN A 39 16.74 -10.54 -9.99
N ASN A 40 17.74 -10.46 -10.88
CA ASN A 40 18.17 -11.59 -11.69
C ASN A 40 18.59 -12.77 -10.81
N LYS A 41 19.25 -12.50 -9.68
CA LYS A 41 19.64 -13.53 -8.72
C LYS A 41 18.43 -14.11 -7.99
N ALA A 42 17.45 -13.30 -7.59
CA ALA A 42 16.20 -13.80 -7.00
C ALA A 42 15.45 -14.71 -7.96
N ALA A 43 15.26 -14.28 -9.22
CA ALA A 43 14.62 -15.07 -10.26
C ALA A 43 15.36 -16.40 -10.51
N TYR A 44 16.70 -16.38 -10.54
CA TYR A 44 17.52 -17.59 -10.62
C TYR A 44 17.25 -18.55 -9.45
N LEU A 45 17.23 -18.06 -8.21
CA LEU A 45 16.96 -18.89 -7.03
C LEU A 45 15.54 -19.49 -7.05
N ILE A 46 14.55 -18.72 -7.49
CA ILE A 46 13.17 -19.18 -7.66
C ILE A 46 13.09 -20.33 -8.69
N VAL A 47 13.81 -20.21 -9.81
CA VAL A 47 13.74 -21.16 -10.92
C VAL A 47 14.60 -22.40 -10.67
N ASP A 48 15.88 -22.21 -10.36
CA ASP A 48 16.89 -23.27 -10.31
C ASP A 48 17.19 -23.74 -8.87
N GLY A 49 16.78 -22.97 -7.85
CA GLY A 49 17.15 -23.22 -6.45
C GLY A 49 18.61 -22.83 -6.16
N GLY A 50 19.04 -22.96 -4.91
CA GLY A 50 20.43 -22.70 -4.55
C GLY A 50 20.63 -22.36 -3.09
N THR A 51 21.80 -21.84 -2.75
CA THR A 51 22.07 -21.28 -1.41
C THR A 51 22.78 -19.95 -1.55
N LEU A 52 22.28 -18.94 -0.84
CA LEU A 52 22.84 -17.59 -0.81
C LEU A 52 22.55 -16.98 0.57
N ASN A 53 23.54 -16.29 1.16
CA ASN A 53 23.41 -15.61 2.45
C ASN A 53 22.75 -16.44 3.57
N GLY A 54 23.08 -17.74 3.64
CA GLY A 54 22.57 -18.64 4.67
C GLY A 54 21.15 -19.16 4.45
N LYS A 55 20.49 -18.79 3.34
CA LYS A 55 19.20 -19.35 2.92
C LYS A 55 19.42 -20.43 1.87
N THR A 56 18.76 -21.57 2.01
CA THR A 56 18.72 -22.63 0.99
C THR A 56 17.33 -22.66 0.36
N ILE A 57 17.27 -22.40 -0.95
CA ILE A 57 16.04 -22.27 -1.72
C ILE A 57 15.84 -23.51 -2.59
N THR A 58 14.65 -24.08 -2.50
CA THR A 58 14.19 -25.13 -3.43
C THR A 58 13.49 -24.48 -4.62
N SER A 59 13.90 -24.86 -5.84
CA SER A 59 13.21 -24.49 -7.08
C SER A 59 11.70 -24.75 -6.99
N LEU A 60 10.89 -23.81 -7.49
CA LEU A 60 9.42 -23.90 -7.47
C LEU A 60 8.86 -25.04 -8.31
N GLY A 61 9.66 -25.52 -9.25
CA GLY A 61 9.26 -26.54 -10.20
C GLY A 61 9.24 -27.93 -9.60
N VAL A 62 8.35 -28.77 -10.10
CA VAL A 62 8.30 -30.20 -9.77
C VAL A 62 8.42 -30.99 -11.07
N GLY A 63 9.26 -32.02 -11.07
CA GLY A 63 9.44 -32.88 -12.24
C GLY A 63 10.34 -34.06 -11.95
N SER A 64 10.17 -35.15 -12.70
CA SER A 64 11.00 -36.36 -12.60
C SER A 64 12.39 -36.21 -13.21
N THR A 65 12.62 -35.14 -13.97
CA THR A 65 13.92 -34.78 -14.56
C THR A 65 14.27 -33.33 -14.25
N VAL A 66 15.56 -33.00 -14.28
CA VAL A 66 16.03 -31.61 -14.11
C VAL A 66 15.38 -30.67 -15.12
N ALA A 67 15.27 -31.10 -16.39
CA ALA A 67 14.65 -30.31 -17.45
C ALA A 67 13.15 -30.08 -17.19
N ALA A 68 12.40 -31.12 -16.81
CA ALA A 68 10.98 -30.99 -16.51
C ALA A 68 10.73 -30.08 -15.30
N LYS A 69 11.55 -30.23 -14.25
CA LYS A 69 11.52 -29.36 -13.07
C LYS A 69 11.74 -27.90 -13.45
N ARG A 70 12.75 -27.62 -14.28
CA ARG A 70 13.08 -26.26 -14.73
C ARG A 70 11.99 -25.64 -15.60
N ILE A 71 11.37 -26.40 -16.51
CA ILE A 71 10.26 -25.92 -17.35
C ILE A 71 9.04 -25.55 -16.50
N ASP A 72 8.71 -26.37 -15.50
CA ASP A 72 7.64 -26.09 -14.53
C ASP A 72 7.94 -24.81 -13.73
N ALA A 73 9.16 -24.69 -13.23
CA ALA A 73 9.62 -23.52 -12.47
C ALA A 73 9.61 -22.23 -13.32
N LEU A 74 10.10 -22.27 -14.56
CA LEU A 74 10.09 -21.12 -15.48
C LEU A 74 8.67 -20.66 -15.78
N SER A 75 7.73 -21.59 -15.96
CA SER A 75 6.33 -21.25 -16.22
C SER A 75 5.73 -20.52 -15.00
N LYS A 76 5.99 -21.03 -13.78
CA LYS A 76 5.56 -20.38 -12.54
C LYS A 76 6.22 -19.02 -12.34
N ALA A 77 7.55 -18.94 -12.44
CA ALA A 77 8.29 -17.69 -12.30
C ALA A 77 7.80 -16.63 -13.30
N GLY A 78 7.65 -16.99 -14.58
CA GLY A 78 7.14 -16.08 -15.60
C GLY A 78 5.74 -15.55 -15.28
N LYS A 79 4.82 -16.41 -14.84
CA LYS A 79 3.47 -15.98 -14.42
C LYS A 79 3.51 -15.10 -13.18
N LEU A 80 4.33 -15.44 -12.19
CA LEU A 80 4.47 -14.65 -10.97
C LEU A 80 5.00 -13.24 -11.26
N TYR A 81 6.11 -13.14 -11.98
CA TYR A 81 6.70 -11.85 -12.32
C TYR A 81 5.77 -11.01 -13.19
N TYR A 82 5.10 -11.63 -14.18
CA TYR A 82 4.12 -10.92 -15.00
C TYR A 82 2.97 -10.33 -14.18
N ASP A 83 2.40 -11.10 -13.24
CA ASP A 83 1.30 -10.61 -12.39
C ASP A 83 1.76 -9.51 -11.43
N VAL A 84 2.98 -9.61 -10.92
CA VAL A 84 3.55 -8.58 -10.04
C VAL A 84 3.75 -7.29 -10.81
N GLU A 85 4.31 -7.36 -12.01
CA GLU A 85 4.55 -6.22 -12.89
C GLU A 85 3.25 -5.56 -13.39
N ASP A 86 2.24 -6.35 -13.74
CA ASP A 86 0.97 -5.85 -14.29
C ASP A 86 -0.01 -5.35 -13.22
N LEU A 87 0.02 -5.92 -12.01
CA LEU A 87 -1.04 -5.71 -11.01
C LEU A 87 -0.61 -5.07 -9.69
N LEU A 88 0.69 -5.10 -9.36
CA LEU A 88 1.16 -4.72 -8.02
C LEU A 88 2.21 -3.61 -8.04
N LEU A 89 3.18 -3.67 -8.96
CA LEU A 89 4.18 -2.62 -9.10
C LEU A 89 3.56 -1.33 -9.65
N THR A 90 4.12 -0.23 -9.19
CA THR A 90 3.87 1.15 -9.62
C THR A 90 5.14 1.72 -10.23
N SER A 91 5.07 2.88 -10.89
CA SER A 91 6.26 3.49 -11.49
C SER A 91 7.32 3.91 -10.46
N GLY A 92 6.92 4.15 -9.21
CA GLY A 92 7.80 4.46 -8.09
C GLY A 92 8.28 3.25 -7.29
N SER A 93 7.93 2.02 -7.68
CA SER A 93 8.25 0.83 -6.88
C SER A 93 9.75 0.55 -6.77
N ASP A 94 10.17 0.10 -5.59
CA ASP A 94 11.56 -0.26 -5.29
C ASP A 94 11.76 -1.77 -5.05
N TYR A 95 12.93 -2.15 -4.52
CA TYR A 95 13.22 -3.54 -4.20
C TYR A 95 12.46 -4.05 -2.97
N GLN A 96 12.11 -3.20 -2.00
CA GLN A 96 11.27 -3.55 -0.87
C GLN A 96 9.84 -3.83 -1.34
N ASP A 97 9.31 -3.05 -2.29
CA ASP A 97 8.04 -3.33 -2.94
C ASP A 97 8.09 -4.67 -3.68
N LEU A 98 9.14 -4.91 -4.49
CA LEU A 98 9.30 -6.17 -5.20
C LEU A 98 9.41 -7.37 -4.24
N TYR A 99 10.10 -7.20 -3.11
CA TYR A 99 10.19 -8.19 -2.04
C TYR A 99 8.80 -8.60 -1.56
N ASP A 100 7.93 -7.64 -1.25
CA ASP A 100 6.58 -7.90 -0.74
C ASP A 100 5.60 -8.36 -1.81
N TYR A 101 5.67 -7.78 -3.01
CA TYR A 101 4.77 -8.11 -4.10
C TYR A 101 5.06 -9.47 -4.73
N LEU A 102 6.32 -9.94 -4.80
CA LEU A 102 6.59 -11.32 -5.22
C LEU A 102 5.96 -12.35 -4.27
N TYR A 103 6.01 -12.09 -2.96
CA TYR A 103 5.36 -12.97 -1.99
C TYR A 103 3.82 -12.89 -2.10
N GLN A 104 3.26 -11.68 -2.12
CA GLN A 104 1.81 -11.47 -2.23
C GLN A 104 1.24 -12.00 -3.56
N GLY A 105 1.95 -11.82 -4.67
CA GLY A 105 1.62 -12.36 -5.98
C GLY A 105 1.63 -13.88 -5.95
N CYS A 106 2.63 -14.51 -5.32
CA CYS A 106 2.66 -15.96 -5.16
C CYS A 106 1.46 -16.46 -4.35
N VAL A 107 1.15 -15.82 -3.22
CA VAL A 107 0.00 -16.17 -2.39
C VAL A 107 -1.30 -16.07 -3.20
N SER A 108 -1.44 -15.01 -4.01
CA SER A 108 -2.60 -14.81 -4.90
C SER A 108 -2.72 -15.89 -5.99
N LEU A 109 -1.61 -16.54 -6.34
CA LEU A 109 -1.53 -17.60 -7.34
C LEU A 109 -1.72 -19.01 -6.76
N ILE A 110 -1.79 -19.21 -5.43
CA ILE A 110 -1.93 -20.56 -4.84
C ILE A 110 -3.13 -21.30 -5.45
N GLY A 111 -2.91 -22.55 -5.86
CA GLY A 111 -3.89 -23.39 -6.55
C GLY A 111 -4.02 -23.11 -8.06
N THR A 112 -3.52 -21.99 -8.56
CA THR A 112 -3.49 -21.69 -10.00
C THR A 112 -2.33 -22.40 -10.70
N ARG A 113 -2.41 -22.50 -12.04
CA ARG A 113 -1.37 -23.08 -12.89
C ARG A 113 -0.95 -22.05 -13.95
N ALA A 114 0.35 -21.97 -14.19
CA ALA A 114 0.90 -21.18 -15.28
C ALA A 114 0.91 -21.97 -16.58
N LYS A 115 0.85 -21.27 -17.72
CA LYS A 115 1.05 -21.88 -19.05
C LYS A 115 2.51 -21.74 -19.45
N SER A 116 3.10 -22.81 -19.95
CA SER A 116 4.39 -22.76 -20.64
C SER A 116 4.25 -22.10 -22.02
N THR A 117 5.38 -21.80 -22.64
CA THR A 117 5.45 -21.32 -24.03
C THR A 117 4.88 -22.33 -25.05
N THR A 118 4.77 -23.60 -24.67
CA THR A 118 4.17 -24.67 -25.48
C THR A 118 2.69 -24.92 -25.17
N GLY A 119 2.09 -24.14 -24.27
CA GLY A 119 0.69 -24.27 -23.85
C GLY A 119 0.43 -25.35 -22.78
N ALA A 120 1.47 -26.06 -22.33
CA ALA A 120 1.35 -27.03 -21.24
C ALA A 120 1.16 -26.31 -19.89
N LEU A 121 0.37 -26.90 -18.99
CA LEU A 121 0.14 -26.33 -17.67
C LEU A 121 1.21 -26.78 -16.68
N SER A 122 1.68 -25.84 -15.85
CA SER A 122 2.52 -26.15 -14.71
C SER A 122 1.77 -26.99 -13.67
N THR A 123 2.50 -27.54 -12.71
CA THR A 123 1.94 -27.92 -11.42
C THR A 123 1.32 -26.69 -10.74
N PRO A 124 0.31 -26.86 -9.86
CA PRO A 124 -0.26 -25.72 -9.15
C PRO A 124 0.77 -25.00 -8.28
N PHE A 125 0.63 -23.70 -8.10
CA PHE A 125 1.30 -22.99 -7.01
C PHE A 125 0.80 -23.51 -5.66
N THR A 126 1.70 -23.54 -4.68
CA THR A 126 1.43 -24.03 -3.32
C THR A 126 1.95 -23.03 -2.29
N ALA A 127 1.47 -23.14 -1.04
CA ALA A 127 2.01 -22.33 0.05
C ALA A 127 3.53 -22.53 0.23
N ALA A 128 4.03 -23.76 0.02
CA ALA A 128 5.46 -24.05 0.04
C ALA A 128 6.22 -23.29 -1.06
N ASN A 129 5.64 -23.11 -2.25
CA ASN A 129 6.26 -22.27 -3.27
C ASN A 129 6.44 -20.83 -2.80
N CYS A 130 5.48 -20.28 -2.06
CA CYS A 130 5.58 -18.89 -1.59
C CYS A 130 6.58 -18.69 -0.46
N VAL A 131 6.80 -19.72 0.38
CA VAL A 131 7.93 -19.74 1.31
C VAL A 131 9.25 -19.64 0.54
N GLU A 132 9.44 -20.44 -0.51
CA GLU A 132 10.67 -20.41 -1.32
C GLU A 132 10.86 -19.07 -2.05
N VAL A 133 9.78 -18.44 -2.52
CA VAL A 133 9.83 -17.07 -3.08
C VAL A 133 10.30 -16.07 -2.03
N ARG A 134 9.75 -16.11 -0.82
CA ARG A 134 10.16 -15.23 0.28
C ARG A 134 11.62 -15.46 0.67
N GLU A 135 12.04 -16.71 0.78
CA GLU A 135 13.42 -17.07 1.09
C GLU A 135 14.39 -16.60 0.00
N ALA A 136 14.01 -16.68 -1.29
CA ALA A 136 14.81 -16.17 -2.39
C ALA A 136 14.98 -14.64 -2.34
N THR A 137 13.91 -13.89 -2.06
CA THR A 137 14.00 -12.42 -1.97
C THR A 137 14.73 -11.96 -0.70
N GLN A 138 14.63 -12.69 0.41
CA GLN A 138 15.46 -12.48 1.61
C GLN A 138 16.94 -12.81 1.34
N ALA A 139 17.22 -13.85 0.56
CA ALA A 139 18.59 -14.25 0.25
C ALA A 139 19.36 -13.18 -0.53
N VAL A 140 18.66 -12.41 -1.36
CA VAL A 140 19.22 -11.25 -2.08
C VAL A 140 18.99 -9.92 -1.33
N GLU A 141 18.49 -9.98 -0.09
CA GLU A 141 18.32 -8.84 0.81
C GLU A 141 17.44 -7.72 0.27
N MET A 142 16.44 -8.04 -0.56
CA MET A 142 15.49 -7.04 -1.06
C MET A 142 14.68 -6.35 0.06
N ASP A 143 14.70 -6.90 1.28
CA ASP A 143 14.14 -6.32 2.50
C ASP A 143 15.07 -5.33 3.23
N LYS A 144 16.20 -4.96 2.60
CA LYS A 144 17.21 -4.07 3.14
C LYS A 144 17.53 -2.95 2.17
N GLN A 145 17.94 -1.82 2.74
CA GLN A 145 18.42 -0.68 1.97
C GLN A 145 19.87 -0.87 1.49
N PRO A 146 20.24 -0.30 0.33
CA PRO A 146 21.63 -0.21 -0.10
C PRO A 146 22.50 0.54 0.94
N LEU A 147 23.80 0.24 0.99
CA LEU A 147 24.68 0.79 2.02
C LEU A 147 24.95 2.31 1.88
N TYR A 148 24.89 2.86 0.67
CA TYR A 148 25.33 4.24 0.39
C TYR A 148 24.27 5.14 -0.26
N VAL A 149 23.24 4.58 -0.87
CA VAL A 149 22.17 5.31 -1.59
C VAL A 149 20.79 4.83 -1.18
N ALA A 150 20.57 4.75 0.13
CA ALA A 150 19.30 4.35 0.69
C ALA A 150 18.20 5.38 0.37
N SER A 151 17.02 4.88 0.06
CA SER A 151 15.77 5.64 0.01
C SER A 151 14.91 5.17 1.20
N PRO A 152 15.11 5.76 2.39
CA PRO A 152 14.59 5.20 3.63
C PRO A 152 13.08 5.42 3.78
N GLU A 153 12.40 4.37 4.24
CA GLU A 153 10.99 4.46 4.60
C GLU A 153 10.80 4.87 6.07
N ALA A 154 9.97 5.89 6.30
CA ALA A 154 9.47 6.24 7.61
C ALA A 154 8.26 5.36 7.95
N ALA A 155 8.42 4.49 8.93
CA ALA A 155 7.32 3.67 9.43
C ALA A 155 6.10 4.54 9.80
N ILE A 156 4.90 4.08 9.45
CA ILE A 156 3.65 4.78 9.78
C ILE A 156 3.54 5.00 11.29
N CYS A 157 3.62 3.95 12.10
CA CYS A 157 3.61 4.06 13.56
C CYS A 157 4.83 3.40 14.18
N ASP A 158 5.25 3.89 15.34
CA ASP A 158 6.35 3.30 16.09
C ASP A 158 5.95 1.95 16.68
N GLY A 159 6.79 0.93 16.48
CA GLY A 159 6.62 -0.40 17.07
C GLY A 159 5.28 -1.05 16.70
N VAL A 160 4.50 -1.41 17.72
CA VAL A 160 3.21 -2.14 17.57
C VAL A 160 1.99 -1.21 17.56
N LEU A 161 2.19 0.10 17.53
CA LEU A 161 1.10 1.07 17.45
C LEU A 161 0.44 1.02 16.07
N VAL A 162 -0.83 1.41 16.02
CA VAL A 162 -1.62 1.41 14.78
C VAL A 162 -2.12 2.82 14.46
N PRO A 163 -2.20 3.18 13.17
CA PRO A 163 -2.67 4.48 12.76
C PRO A 163 -4.20 4.61 12.90
N THR A 164 -4.66 5.84 13.06
CA THR A 164 -6.06 6.26 12.88
C THR A 164 -6.06 7.53 12.04
N ASP A 165 -6.62 7.44 10.84
CA ASP A 165 -6.63 8.52 9.87
C ASP A 165 -7.51 9.69 10.27
N LEU A 166 -6.95 10.88 10.14
CA LEU A 166 -7.68 12.14 10.19
C LEU A 166 -7.92 12.65 8.77
N TRP A 167 -6.97 12.42 7.87
CA TRP A 167 -7.03 12.79 6.46
C TRP A 167 -6.01 11.97 5.65
N VAL A 168 -6.38 11.56 4.45
CA VAL A 168 -5.54 10.83 3.48
C VAL A 168 -5.83 11.35 2.08
N ASP A 169 -4.82 11.32 1.22
CA ASP A 169 -4.93 11.49 -0.22
C ASP A 169 -3.80 10.73 -0.92
N ASP A 170 -4.18 9.79 -1.77
CA ASP A 170 -3.30 8.98 -2.62
C ASP A 170 -3.21 9.55 -4.05
N MET A 171 -3.72 10.76 -4.27
CA MET A 171 -3.66 11.50 -5.55
C MET A 171 -4.42 10.87 -6.73
N GLU A 172 -5.08 9.74 -6.55
CA GLU A 172 -5.80 9.02 -7.63
C GLU A 172 -7.12 9.69 -8.02
N THR A 173 -7.71 10.47 -7.12
CA THR A 173 -8.97 11.16 -7.38
C THR A 173 -8.71 12.53 -8.00
N THR A 174 -8.46 12.56 -9.31
CA THR A 174 -8.05 13.75 -10.06
C THR A 174 -9.06 14.93 -10.02
N THR A 175 -10.30 14.67 -9.61
CA THR A 175 -11.38 15.66 -9.46
C THR A 175 -11.66 16.04 -8.01
N SER A 176 -10.87 15.57 -7.05
CA SER A 176 -11.10 15.77 -5.61
C SER A 176 -11.11 17.25 -5.20
N GLY A 177 -10.36 18.08 -5.93
CA GLY A 177 -10.12 19.47 -5.54
C GLY A 177 -9.38 19.61 -4.21
N ASN A 178 -8.72 18.54 -3.74
CA ASN A 178 -7.99 18.51 -2.46
C ASN A 178 -6.77 19.43 -2.44
N TRP A 179 -6.27 19.84 -3.60
CA TRP A 179 -5.06 20.61 -3.76
C TRP A 179 -5.27 21.86 -4.61
N VAL A 180 -4.65 22.96 -4.20
CA VAL A 180 -4.65 24.23 -4.92
C VAL A 180 -3.23 24.76 -5.07
N MET A 181 -2.89 25.14 -6.29
CA MET A 181 -1.63 25.80 -6.62
C MET A 181 -1.65 27.24 -6.10
N THR A 182 -0.66 27.62 -5.28
CA THR A 182 -0.53 28.96 -4.69
C THR A 182 0.88 29.53 -4.92
N PRO A 183 1.25 29.98 -6.14
CA PRO A 183 2.60 30.51 -6.36
C PRO A 183 2.82 31.76 -5.52
N ALA A 184 4.01 31.89 -4.92
CA ALA A 184 4.42 33.15 -4.30
C ALA A 184 5.12 34.07 -5.32
N THR A 185 5.85 33.48 -6.28
CA THR A 185 6.52 34.19 -7.38
C THR A 185 6.60 33.28 -8.61
N GLY A 186 6.28 33.82 -9.80
CA GLY A 186 6.38 33.09 -11.08
C GLY A 186 5.14 32.27 -11.46
N ASP A 187 5.27 31.49 -12.54
CA ASP A 187 4.24 30.54 -13.00
C ASP A 187 4.31 29.26 -12.15
N ASN A 188 3.19 28.85 -11.55
CA ASN A 188 3.18 27.66 -10.70
C ASN A 188 3.16 26.41 -11.57
N ARG A 189 4.20 25.57 -11.45
CA ARG A 189 4.39 24.39 -12.30
C ARG A 189 4.04 23.06 -11.61
N TRP A 190 3.40 23.12 -10.44
CA TRP A 190 2.82 21.92 -9.85
C TRP A 190 1.72 21.36 -10.75
N SER A 191 1.75 20.07 -11.01
CA SER A 191 0.75 19.38 -11.82
C SER A 191 0.56 17.95 -11.36
N LEU A 192 -0.62 17.40 -11.60
CA LEU A 192 -0.81 15.96 -11.47
C LEU A 192 0.00 15.24 -12.56
N SER A 193 0.84 14.30 -12.16
CA SER A 193 1.77 13.51 -12.98
C SER A 193 1.33 12.05 -12.95
N ASN A 194 1.54 11.32 -14.03
CA ASN A 194 1.40 9.86 -14.08
C ASN A 194 2.72 9.16 -14.47
N ASN A 195 3.83 9.88 -14.36
CA ASN A 195 5.14 9.37 -14.75
C ASN A 195 5.80 8.57 -13.63
N ASN A 196 5.65 9.02 -12.38
CA ASN A 196 6.37 8.45 -11.24
C ASN A 196 5.51 8.53 -9.96
N ALA A 197 4.67 7.52 -9.74
CA ALA A 197 3.74 7.42 -8.62
C ALA A 197 4.18 6.33 -7.64
N ASN A 198 4.10 6.63 -6.34
CA ASN A 198 4.41 5.67 -5.27
C ASN A 198 3.29 4.63 -5.19
N SER A 199 2.04 5.08 -5.21
CA SER A 199 0.87 4.22 -5.29
C SER A 199 0.01 4.56 -6.52
N GLY A 200 -0.78 3.59 -6.98
CA GLY A 200 -1.71 3.82 -8.08
C GLY A 200 -1.06 4.30 -9.38
N THR A 201 -1.59 5.37 -9.95
CA THR A 201 -1.22 5.93 -11.25
C THR A 201 -0.68 7.35 -11.15
N TYR A 202 -1.12 8.13 -10.15
CA TYR A 202 -0.92 9.56 -10.12
C TYR A 202 -0.14 10.03 -8.89
N SER A 203 0.65 11.07 -9.08
CA SER A 203 1.34 11.83 -8.04
C SER A 203 1.24 13.32 -8.37
N TYR A 204 1.59 14.20 -7.43
CA TYR A 204 1.83 15.61 -7.76
C TYR A 204 3.31 15.87 -8.00
N TRP A 205 3.62 16.53 -9.11
CA TRP A 205 4.98 16.87 -9.50
C TRP A 205 5.16 18.37 -9.74
N ALA A 206 6.33 18.91 -9.40
CA ALA A 206 6.81 20.17 -9.94
C ALA A 206 8.31 20.10 -10.28
N PRO A 207 8.76 20.78 -11.35
CA PRO A 207 10.16 20.76 -11.77
C PRO A 207 11.07 21.56 -10.84
N ASP A 208 12.32 21.12 -10.80
CA ASP A 208 13.45 21.94 -10.37
C ASP A 208 13.90 22.81 -11.57
N ALA A 209 13.37 24.02 -11.65
CA ALA A 209 13.50 24.88 -12.82
C ALA A 209 14.81 25.69 -12.83
N ALA A 210 15.45 25.76 -14.00
CA ALA A 210 16.63 26.60 -14.27
C ALA A 210 16.33 28.12 -14.35
N MET A 211 15.57 28.63 -13.39
CA MET A 211 15.21 30.03 -13.20
C MET A 211 14.61 30.22 -11.81
N THR A 212 14.68 31.43 -11.26
CA THR A 212 14.21 31.65 -9.88
C THR A 212 12.69 31.48 -9.78
N THR A 213 12.25 30.49 -9.02
CA THR A 213 10.82 30.21 -8.79
C THR A 213 10.50 30.01 -7.31
N ASP A 214 9.22 30.22 -6.97
CA ASP A 214 8.67 29.96 -5.65
C ASP A 214 7.31 29.25 -5.80
N LEU A 215 7.40 27.94 -6.03
CA LEU A 215 6.28 27.07 -6.40
C LEU A 215 5.67 26.48 -5.13
N SER A 216 4.35 26.48 -4.99
CA SER A 216 3.72 25.73 -3.90
C SER A 216 2.35 25.15 -4.23
N ILE A 217 2.05 24.00 -3.64
CA ILE A 217 0.76 23.33 -3.72
C ILE A 217 0.24 23.05 -2.30
N ALA A 218 -0.98 23.50 -2.01
CA ALA A 218 -1.56 23.49 -0.67
C ALA A 218 -2.85 22.69 -0.61
N GLN A 219 -3.11 22.05 0.53
CA GLN A 219 -4.39 21.42 0.79
C GLN A 219 -5.52 22.46 0.79
N THR A 220 -6.66 22.10 0.21
CA THR A 220 -7.90 22.89 0.27
C THR A 220 -8.78 22.47 1.45
N ARG A 221 -8.67 21.21 1.90
CA ARG A 221 -9.43 20.67 3.02
C ARG A 221 -8.69 20.90 4.34
N ASN A 222 -9.43 21.35 5.34
CA ASN A 222 -8.91 21.48 6.70
C ASN A 222 -8.83 20.11 7.37
N VAL A 223 -7.72 19.86 8.06
CA VAL A 223 -7.57 18.70 8.95
C VAL A 223 -7.75 19.17 10.39
N VAL A 224 -8.73 18.62 11.10
CA VAL A 224 -8.94 18.93 12.51
C VAL A 224 -8.08 18.00 13.35
N LEU A 225 -7.09 18.55 14.05
CA LEU A 225 -6.31 17.77 15.01
C LEU A 225 -7.10 17.55 16.30
N PRO A 226 -7.02 16.34 16.91
CA PRO A 226 -7.57 16.12 18.23
C PRO A 226 -6.93 17.07 19.26
N THR A 227 -7.71 17.46 20.27
CA THR A 227 -7.21 18.24 21.40
C THR A 227 -6.13 17.47 22.17
N THR A 228 -5.32 18.18 22.96
CA THR A 228 -4.33 17.56 23.85
C THR A 228 -4.96 16.51 24.78
N THR A 229 -6.17 16.77 25.28
CA THR A 229 -6.94 15.79 26.09
C THR A 229 -7.35 14.55 25.30
N GLN A 230 -7.77 14.72 24.04
CA GLN A 230 -8.16 13.59 23.18
C GLN A 230 -6.96 12.75 22.70
N LEU A 231 -5.81 13.39 22.49
CA LEU A 231 -4.57 12.68 22.20
C LEU A 231 -4.09 11.87 23.41
N GLY A 232 -4.13 12.46 24.61
CA GLY A 232 -3.58 11.81 25.80
C GLY A 232 -2.11 11.47 25.59
N THR A 233 -1.79 10.18 25.52
CA THR A 233 -0.42 9.68 25.23
C THR A 233 -0.17 9.36 23.75
N LYS A 234 -1.19 9.49 22.89
CA LYS A 234 -1.06 9.28 21.45
C LYS A 234 -0.30 10.44 20.81
N LYS A 235 0.36 10.13 19.70
CA LYS A 235 1.01 11.13 18.85
C LYS A 235 0.23 11.34 17.56
N ALA A 236 0.34 12.54 17.00
CA ALA A 236 -0.18 12.89 15.69
C ALA A 236 0.96 13.12 14.70
N TYR A 237 0.79 12.66 13.47
CA TYR A 237 1.81 12.71 12.44
C TYR A 237 1.27 13.23 11.11
N LEU A 238 2.12 13.93 10.37
CA LEU A 238 2.04 14.06 8.92
C LEU A 238 3.03 13.05 8.33
N HIS A 239 2.59 12.25 7.38
CA HIS A 239 3.43 11.34 6.59
C HIS A 239 3.12 11.53 5.10
N PHE A 240 4.13 11.35 4.26
CA PHE A 240 3.98 11.39 2.81
C PHE A 240 5.14 10.64 2.15
N ASN A 241 4.87 10.08 0.98
CA ASN A 241 5.87 9.50 0.10
C ASN A 241 6.32 10.57 -0.90
N HIS A 242 7.60 10.56 -1.21
CA HIS A 242 8.15 11.51 -2.16
C HIS A 242 9.43 11.01 -2.83
N TRP A 243 9.61 11.46 -4.06
CA TRP A 243 10.84 11.33 -4.81
C TRP A 243 11.31 12.72 -5.23
N TYR A 244 12.59 13.03 -5.10
CA TYR A 244 13.12 14.31 -5.54
C TYR A 244 14.53 14.25 -6.08
N GLY A 245 14.81 15.16 -7.01
CA GLY A 245 16.13 15.52 -7.47
C GLY A 245 16.20 17.03 -7.64
N PHE A 246 17.00 17.69 -6.81
CA PHE A 246 17.23 19.13 -6.83
C PHE A 246 18.70 19.44 -7.14
N GLU A 247 18.94 20.59 -7.75
CA GLU A 247 20.28 21.10 -8.02
C GLU A 247 21.12 21.17 -6.73
N GLY A 248 22.30 20.56 -6.79
CA GLY A 248 23.26 20.59 -5.70
C GLY A 248 24.68 20.20 -6.12
N GLY A 249 25.62 20.52 -5.24
CA GLY A 249 27.02 20.13 -5.36
C GLY A 249 27.68 20.19 -3.98
N TRP A 250 28.47 21.23 -3.73
CA TRP A 250 28.99 21.49 -2.38
C TRP A 250 27.91 21.94 -1.39
N ASN A 251 26.84 22.57 -1.89
CA ASN A 251 25.65 22.94 -1.15
C ASN A 251 24.41 22.48 -1.93
N ALA A 252 23.26 22.42 -1.26
CA ALA A 252 21.98 22.40 -1.96
C ALA A 252 21.71 23.81 -2.48
N TYR A 253 21.57 23.98 -3.79
CA TYR A 253 21.24 25.26 -4.40
C TYR A 253 19.73 25.44 -4.47
N ASP A 254 19.03 24.33 -4.73
CA ASP A 254 17.57 24.23 -4.78
C ASP A 254 17.01 23.25 -3.76
N GLY A 255 15.69 23.30 -3.53
CA GLY A 255 15.07 22.37 -2.59
C GLY A 255 13.57 22.51 -2.35
N GLY A 256 13.07 21.51 -1.64
CA GLY A 256 11.66 21.35 -1.25
C GLY A 256 11.44 21.51 0.25
N THR A 257 10.39 22.22 0.65
CA THR A 257 9.97 22.40 2.04
C THR A 257 8.51 22.02 2.24
N VAL A 258 8.16 21.65 3.48
CA VAL A 258 6.79 21.42 3.94
C VAL A 258 6.44 22.48 4.98
N GLU A 259 5.26 23.05 4.84
CA GLU A 259 4.77 24.12 5.70
C GLU A 259 3.32 23.83 6.12
N TYR A 260 2.89 24.42 7.25
CA TYR A 260 1.52 24.29 7.75
C TYR A 260 0.91 25.66 8.06
N ALA A 261 -0.41 25.77 7.98
CA ALA A 261 -1.14 26.95 8.38
C ALA A 261 -2.28 26.58 9.33
N VAL A 262 -2.49 27.40 10.37
CA VAL A 262 -3.67 27.30 11.24
C VAL A 262 -4.84 27.99 10.55
N VAL A 263 -5.98 27.31 10.50
CA VAL A 263 -7.20 27.82 9.87
C VAL A 263 -8.19 28.26 10.95
N SER A 264 -8.63 29.52 10.87
CA SER A 264 -9.63 30.11 11.77
C SER A 264 -10.90 30.41 10.98
N GLY A 265 -11.95 29.61 11.17
CA GLY A 265 -13.14 29.66 10.32
C GLY A 265 -12.80 29.29 8.88
N THR A 266 -12.93 30.25 7.96
CA THR A 266 -12.56 30.11 6.54
C THR A 266 -11.21 30.74 6.19
N THR A 267 -10.56 31.42 7.13
CA THR A 267 -9.29 32.13 6.90
C THR A 267 -8.10 31.22 7.16
N VAL A 268 -7.26 31.04 6.14
CA VAL A 268 -5.96 30.37 6.27
C VAL A 268 -4.94 31.38 6.81
N GLY A 269 -4.34 31.09 7.97
CA GLY A 269 -3.29 31.91 8.56
C GLY A 269 -1.98 31.89 7.78
N PRO A 270 -0.93 32.58 8.28
CA PRO A 270 0.39 32.54 7.64
C PRO A 270 0.98 31.12 7.67
N TRP A 271 1.67 30.76 6.59
CA TRP A 271 2.39 29.51 6.50
C TRP A 271 3.61 29.50 7.42
N SER A 272 3.65 28.49 8.29
CA SER A 272 4.70 28.24 9.26
C SER A 272 5.57 27.06 8.79
N ARG A 273 6.88 27.15 9.02
CA ARG A 273 7.83 26.10 8.67
C ARG A 273 7.67 24.89 9.59
N MET A 274 7.98 23.71 9.06
CA MET A 274 8.02 22.46 9.82
C MET A 274 9.44 22.09 10.30
N ASP A 275 10.43 22.94 10.05
CA ASP A 275 11.86 22.70 10.33
C ASP A 275 12.19 22.51 11.82
N ALA A 276 11.37 23.07 12.71
CA ALA A 276 11.50 22.89 14.16
C ALA A 276 10.76 21.66 14.71
N LEU A 277 9.98 20.94 13.89
CA LEU A 277 9.25 19.75 14.32
C LEU A 277 10.14 18.51 14.22
N PRO A 278 10.06 17.57 15.19
CA PRO A 278 10.75 16.29 15.08
C PRO A 278 10.27 15.53 13.83
N ALA A 279 11.21 14.93 13.10
CA ALA A 279 10.89 14.17 11.89
C ALA A 279 11.76 12.92 11.76
N VAL A 280 11.19 11.88 11.14
CA VAL A 280 11.91 10.75 10.56
C VAL A 280 12.06 11.04 9.07
N ASN A 281 13.28 10.90 8.55
CA ASN A 281 13.65 11.24 7.18
C ASN A 281 13.22 12.67 6.79
N GLY A 282 13.33 13.63 7.72
CA GLY A 282 13.01 15.03 7.46
C GLY A 282 14.06 15.76 6.61
N PHE A 283 14.01 17.09 6.59
CA PHE A 283 14.93 17.93 5.81
C PHE A 283 16.41 17.55 6.00
N ASN A 284 17.10 17.24 4.91
CA ASN A 284 18.48 16.75 4.88
C ASN A 284 19.52 17.85 4.60
N ALA A 285 19.11 19.01 4.11
CA ALA A 285 20.00 20.07 3.66
C ALA A 285 19.57 21.46 4.14
N THR A 286 20.45 22.44 3.96
CA THR A 286 20.11 23.87 4.02
C THR A 286 20.37 24.47 2.65
N VAL A 287 19.37 25.16 2.09
CA VAL A 287 19.48 25.76 0.76
C VAL A 287 20.42 26.96 0.81
N SER A 288 21.29 27.10 -0.19
CA SER A 288 22.22 28.22 -0.32
C SER A 288 21.48 29.57 -0.38
N SER A 289 21.99 30.58 0.33
CA SER A 289 21.48 31.96 0.25
C SER A 289 22.14 32.80 -0.86
N SER A 290 23.12 32.24 -1.59
CA SER A 290 24.01 33.00 -2.46
C SER A 290 23.47 33.25 -3.87
N PHE A 291 22.43 32.54 -4.29
CA PHE A 291 22.01 32.47 -5.70
C PHE A 291 20.56 32.94 -5.94
N GLY A 292 19.99 33.66 -4.97
CA GLY A 292 18.67 34.27 -5.12
C GLY A 292 17.50 33.30 -4.92
N ASN A 293 17.75 32.07 -4.48
CA ASN A 293 16.71 31.10 -4.16
C ASN A 293 15.76 31.66 -3.07
N PRO A 294 14.42 31.71 -3.29
CA PRO A 294 13.44 32.26 -2.34
C PRO A 294 13.34 31.53 -0.99
N ILE A 295 13.90 30.31 -0.89
CA ILE A 295 14.04 29.55 0.35
C ILE A 295 15.50 29.45 0.83
N GLY A 296 16.40 30.27 0.29
CA GLY A 296 17.80 30.35 0.73
C GLY A 296 17.94 30.54 2.25
N GLY A 297 18.83 29.77 2.86
CA GLY A 297 19.05 29.70 4.30
C GLY A 297 18.04 28.87 5.09
N ARG A 298 17.07 28.23 4.44
CA ARG A 298 16.09 27.34 5.11
C ARG A 298 16.55 25.88 5.06
N ARG A 299 16.16 25.11 6.07
CA ARG A 299 16.21 23.64 6.01
C ARG A 299 15.20 23.14 4.98
N ALA A 300 15.63 22.24 4.12
CA ALA A 300 14.83 21.68 3.03
C ALA A 300 15.25 20.24 2.73
N PHE A 301 14.44 19.57 1.92
CA PHE A 301 14.90 18.46 1.09
C PHE A 301 15.71 19.03 -0.06
N GLY A 302 16.96 18.60 -0.19
CA GLY A 302 17.85 19.00 -1.29
C GLY A 302 18.66 17.81 -1.79
N PHE A 303 19.41 18.02 -2.87
CA PHE A 303 20.10 16.95 -3.61
C PHE A 303 19.10 15.92 -4.15
N GLN A 304 19.49 14.64 -4.22
CA GLN A 304 18.68 13.54 -4.75
C GLN A 304 18.23 12.60 -3.62
N SER A 305 17.04 12.02 -3.77
CA SER A 305 16.51 10.98 -2.87
C SER A 305 16.83 9.55 -3.30
N TYR A 306 17.42 9.36 -4.49
CA TYR A 306 17.81 8.07 -5.09
C TYR A 306 16.67 7.06 -5.31
N GLY A 307 15.42 7.49 -5.17
CA GLY A 307 14.25 6.61 -5.13
C GLY A 307 13.13 7.25 -4.33
N TYR A 308 11.94 6.67 -4.37
CA TYR A 308 10.88 7.05 -3.45
C TYR A 308 11.34 6.74 -2.04
N GLN A 309 11.15 7.71 -1.15
CA GLN A 309 11.32 7.54 0.27
C GLN A 309 10.05 8.06 0.96
N SER A 310 9.98 7.95 2.28
CA SER A 310 8.90 8.60 3.03
C SER A 310 9.39 9.40 4.22
N SER A 311 8.68 10.51 4.46
CA SER A 311 8.94 11.46 5.53
C SER A 311 7.82 11.40 6.55
N ARG A 312 8.15 11.44 7.86
CA ARG A 312 7.14 11.53 8.92
C ARG A 312 7.47 12.63 9.92
N PHE A 313 6.64 13.66 9.98
CA PHE A 313 6.75 14.77 10.94
C PHE A 313 5.83 14.54 12.15
N ASP A 314 6.38 14.66 13.36
CA ASP A 314 5.61 14.68 14.61
C ASP A 314 4.94 16.06 14.77
N ILE A 315 3.64 16.09 14.51
CA ILE A 315 2.80 17.29 14.59
C ILE A 315 2.02 17.36 15.91
N THR A 316 2.35 16.50 16.88
CA THR A 316 1.65 16.43 18.18
C THR A 316 1.64 17.77 18.89
N SER A 317 2.74 18.53 18.80
CA SER A 317 2.89 19.87 19.42
C SER A 317 1.96 20.93 18.81
N LEU A 318 1.41 20.69 17.62
CA LEU A 318 0.47 21.60 16.98
C LEU A 318 -0.93 21.50 17.59
N ALA A 319 -1.25 20.40 18.28
CA ALA A 319 -2.51 20.24 19.01
C ALA A 319 -2.70 21.33 20.07
N GLY A 320 -3.95 21.72 20.32
CA GLY A 320 -4.32 22.70 21.33
C GLY A 320 -5.19 22.10 22.44
N THR A 321 -5.40 22.87 23.50
CA THR A 321 -6.46 22.57 24.48
C THR A 321 -7.85 22.65 23.84
N THR A 322 -7.98 23.45 22.78
CA THR A 322 -9.13 23.47 21.86
C THR A 322 -8.74 22.86 20.51
N ALA A 323 -9.73 22.30 19.81
CA ALA A 323 -9.50 21.70 18.50
C ALA A 323 -8.97 22.76 17.52
N LYS A 324 -7.96 22.38 16.73
CA LYS A 324 -7.33 23.25 15.73
C LYS A 324 -7.48 22.64 14.35
N SER A 325 -7.84 23.48 13.40
CA SER A 325 -7.87 23.13 11.97
C SER A 325 -6.55 23.52 11.33
N LEU A 326 -5.91 22.61 10.63
CA LEU A 326 -4.66 22.82 9.90
C LEU A 326 -4.84 22.59 8.40
N ARG A 327 -3.95 23.18 7.62
CA ARG A 327 -3.64 22.81 6.24
C ARG A 327 -2.15 22.65 6.09
N PHE A 328 -1.73 21.75 5.21
CA PHE A 328 -0.34 21.54 4.84
C PHE A 328 -0.10 21.96 3.38
N ARG A 329 1.13 22.36 3.06
CA ARG A 329 1.57 22.62 1.68
C ARG A 329 2.98 22.14 1.45
N PHE A 330 3.26 21.82 0.19
CA PHE A 330 4.60 21.55 -0.34
C PHE A 330 5.06 22.75 -1.15
N ARG A 331 6.35 23.10 -1.03
CA ARG A 331 6.92 24.29 -1.63
C ARG A 331 8.33 24.04 -2.16
N ILE A 332 8.57 24.37 -3.42
CA ILE A 332 9.90 24.35 -4.06
C ILE A 332 10.37 25.79 -4.20
N GLY A 333 11.63 26.05 -3.86
CA GLY A 333 12.31 27.26 -4.32
C GLY A 333 13.52 26.89 -5.15
N THR A 334 13.70 27.61 -6.25
CA THR A 334 14.81 27.42 -7.19
C THR A 334 15.62 28.70 -7.38
N ASP A 335 16.89 28.55 -7.75
CA ASP A 335 17.83 29.64 -7.96
C ASP A 335 17.79 30.16 -9.41
N SER A 336 18.70 31.06 -9.79
CA SER A 336 18.68 31.69 -11.12
C SER A 336 19.09 30.81 -12.32
N SER A 337 19.64 29.61 -12.14
CA SER A 337 20.20 28.80 -13.23
C SER A 337 20.36 27.33 -12.89
N THR A 338 20.43 26.47 -13.92
CA THR A 338 20.52 25.00 -13.77
C THR A 338 19.27 24.42 -13.12
N GLY A 339 18.83 23.26 -13.58
CA GLY A 339 17.68 22.59 -13.02
C GLY A 339 17.92 21.10 -12.98
N HIS A 340 16.98 20.40 -12.39
CA HIS A 340 16.97 18.95 -12.25
C HIS A 340 15.53 18.43 -12.41
N ASP A 341 15.31 17.18 -12.01
CA ASP A 341 14.01 16.51 -12.14
C ASP A 341 12.88 17.13 -11.31
N GLY A 342 13.15 17.74 -10.15
CA GLY A 342 12.11 18.32 -9.29
C GLY A 342 11.62 17.41 -8.18
N TRP A 343 10.34 17.50 -7.86
CA TRP A 343 9.75 16.86 -6.68
C TRP A 343 8.40 16.23 -7.00
N GLU A 344 8.30 14.92 -6.78
CA GLU A 344 7.07 14.14 -6.74
C GLU A 344 6.57 13.99 -5.29
N ILE A 345 5.27 14.13 -5.08
CA ILE A 345 4.56 13.96 -3.81
C ILE A 345 3.40 12.99 -4.01
N ASP A 346 3.32 11.99 -3.13
CA ASP A 346 2.27 10.99 -3.14
C ASP A 346 1.93 10.52 -1.70
N ASP A 347 0.82 9.78 -1.56
CA ASP A 347 0.36 9.11 -0.34
C ASP A 347 0.42 9.99 0.92
N VAL A 348 -0.21 11.17 0.86
CA VAL A 348 -0.16 12.13 1.97
C VAL A 348 -1.18 11.76 3.04
N ARG A 349 -0.71 11.61 4.29
CA ARG A 349 -1.49 11.15 5.43
C ARG A 349 -1.33 12.06 6.64
N VAL A 350 -2.44 12.41 7.27
CA VAL A 350 -2.48 13.01 8.60
C VAL A 350 -3.27 12.10 9.54
N TYR A 351 -2.65 11.68 10.63
CA TYR A 351 -3.16 10.57 11.44
C TYR A 351 -2.65 10.64 12.87
N THR A 352 -3.21 9.78 13.72
CA THR A 352 -2.68 9.53 15.07
C THR A 352 -2.20 8.09 15.20
N CYS A 353 -1.20 7.85 16.03
CA CYS A 353 -0.79 6.49 16.41
C CYS A 353 -1.22 6.20 17.85
N GLY A 354 -1.90 5.08 18.03
CA GLY A 354 -2.31 4.59 19.35
C GLY A 354 -2.15 3.08 19.47
N THR A 355 -2.37 2.56 20.67
CA THR A 355 -2.44 1.12 20.88
C THR A 355 -3.57 0.53 20.04
N LYS A 356 -3.34 -0.67 19.50
CA LYS A 356 -4.37 -1.44 18.81
C LYS A 356 -5.62 -1.51 19.68
N PRO A 357 -6.81 -1.19 19.15
CA PRO A 357 -8.02 -1.17 19.98
C PRO A 357 -8.34 -2.59 20.49
N ALA A 358 -8.97 -2.67 21.66
CA ALA A 358 -9.45 -3.94 22.20
C ALA A 358 -10.42 -4.61 21.22
N ASN A 359 -10.35 -5.93 21.07
CA ASN A 359 -11.12 -6.66 20.06
C ASN A 359 -12.13 -7.63 20.72
N PRO A 360 -13.45 -7.55 20.42
CA PRO A 360 -14.12 -6.54 19.60
C PRO A 360 -14.26 -5.18 20.31
N VAL A 361 -14.38 -4.10 19.53
CA VAL A 361 -14.59 -2.73 20.06
C VAL A 361 -16.09 -2.48 20.21
N ALA A 362 -16.57 -2.41 21.45
CA ALA A 362 -17.95 -2.00 21.71
C ALA A 362 -18.26 -0.63 21.05
N PRO A 363 -19.44 -0.45 20.44
CA PRO A 363 -20.60 -1.35 20.46
C PRO A 363 -20.62 -2.42 19.35
N ASN A 364 -19.60 -2.47 18.49
CA ASN A 364 -19.53 -3.46 17.41
C ASN A 364 -19.11 -4.83 17.97
N LEU A 365 -19.86 -5.87 17.64
CA LEU A 365 -19.57 -7.24 18.02
C LEU A 365 -18.62 -7.93 17.05
N LEU A 366 -18.47 -7.41 15.83
CA LEU A 366 -17.50 -7.95 14.85
C LEU A 366 -16.08 -7.50 15.19
N GLN A 367 -15.19 -8.47 15.11
CA GLN A 367 -13.75 -8.30 15.06
C GLN A 367 -13.30 -7.83 13.70
N ASN A 368 -12.22 -7.03 13.69
CA ASN A 368 -11.56 -6.53 12.49
C ASN A 368 -12.51 -5.90 11.46
N ARG A 369 -13.41 -5.03 11.94
CA ARG A 369 -14.52 -4.49 11.16
C ARG A 369 -14.15 -3.87 9.81
N SER A 370 -13.01 -3.21 9.74
CA SER A 370 -12.50 -2.52 8.55
C SER A 370 -11.29 -3.23 7.95
N PHE A 371 -11.01 -4.47 8.37
CA PHE A 371 -9.88 -5.27 7.85
C PHE A 371 -8.49 -4.62 8.00
N GLU A 372 -8.39 -3.52 8.76
CA GLU A 372 -7.17 -2.75 9.02
C GLU A 372 -6.18 -3.45 9.95
N TYR A 373 -6.67 -4.43 10.70
CA TYR A 373 -5.91 -5.04 11.76
C TYR A 373 -5.52 -6.46 11.42
N GLN A 374 -4.32 -6.82 11.82
CA GLN A 374 -3.83 -8.18 11.75
C GLN A 374 -3.03 -8.46 13.02
N TRP A 375 -3.57 -9.31 13.87
CA TRP A 375 -3.11 -9.64 15.20
C TRP A 375 -2.13 -10.83 15.16
N ASP A 376 -2.12 -11.62 14.09
CA ASP A 376 -1.33 -12.86 13.98
C ASP A 376 -0.34 -12.90 12.79
N ASN A 377 -0.23 -11.81 12.04
CA ASN A 377 0.72 -11.63 10.93
C ASN A 377 0.63 -12.63 9.73
N ASN A 378 -0.52 -13.26 9.46
CA ASN A 378 -0.66 -14.33 8.44
C ASN A 378 -1.42 -13.99 7.14
N THR A 379 -1.63 -12.71 6.82
CA THR A 379 -2.44 -12.10 5.74
C THR A 379 -3.95 -12.39 5.70
N PHE A 380 -4.48 -13.28 6.54
CA PHE A 380 -5.90 -13.57 6.61
C PHE A 380 -6.69 -12.49 7.37
N ALA A 381 -7.99 -12.40 7.08
CA ALA A 381 -8.87 -11.50 7.83
C ALA A 381 -9.17 -12.08 9.22
N ASP A 382 -8.50 -11.58 10.26
CA ASP A 382 -8.71 -12.03 11.64
C ASP A 382 -10.19 -12.09 12.04
N GLY A 383 -10.57 -13.19 12.69
CA GLY A 383 -11.93 -13.41 13.21
C GLY A 383 -12.93 -13.94 12.17
N TRP A 384 -12.59 -13.94 10.89
CA TRP A 384 -13.34 -14.63 9.84
C TRP A 384 -12.65 -15.97 9.59
N GLY A 385 -13.35 -17.09 9.83
CA GLY A 385 -12.72 -18.43 9.96
C GLY A 385 -11.70 -18.79 8.87
N PRO A 386 -10.76 -19.73 9.13
CA PRO A 386 -9.59 -19.98 8.28
C PRO A 386 -10.04 -20.37 6.86
N SER A 387 -9.95 -19.42 5.94
CA SER A 387 -10.39 -19.59 4.57
C SER A 387 -9.49 -18.74 3.68
N ASP A 388 -8.88 -19.40 2.70
CA ASP A 388 -8.21 -18.80 1.56
C ASP A 388 -9.13 -17.90 0.72
N LYS A 389 -10.44 -17.88 1.02
CA LYS A 389 -11.48 -17.15 0.30
C LYS A 389 -11.77 -15.75 0.85
N LEU A 390 -11.15 -15.34 1.96
CA LEU A 390 -11.22 -13.96 2.46
C LEU A 390 -9.85 -13.52 3.00
N THR A 391 -9.13 -12.75 2.19
CA THR A 391 -7.82 -12.19 2.54
C THR A 391 -7.92 -10.70 2.78
N ARG A 392 -6.98 -10.12 3.52
CA ARG A 392 -6.80 -8.65 3.52
C ARG A 392 -6.24 -8.23 2.17
N SER A 393 -6.69 -7.10 1.64
CA SER A 393 -6.29 -6.59 0.34
C SER A 393 -5.68 -5.21 0.44
N THR A 394 -4.50 -5.05 -0.15
CA THR A 394 -3.79 -3.78 -0.34
C THR A 394 -3.81 -3.32 -1.80
N SER A 395 -4.22 -4.18 -2.73
CA SER A 395 -3.98 -4.02 -4.18
C SER A 395 -4.79 -2.89 -4.82
N VAL A 396 -4.20 -1.70 -4.93
CA VAL A 396 -4.69 -0.46 -5.57
C VAL A 396 -5.49 0.47 -4.63
N PRO A 397 -5.21 1.78 -4.61
CA PRO A 397 -6.02 2.81 -3.92
C PRO A 397 -7.55 2.67 -4.06
N GLN A 398 -8.02 2.39 -5.28
CA GLN A 398 -9.45 2.34 -5.62
C GLN A 398 -10.25 1.22 -4.93
N ILE A 399 -9.57 0.22 -4.33
CA ILE A 399 -10.23 -0.91 -3.65
C ILE A 399 -10.21 -0.81 -2.12
N ARG A 400 -9.79 0.34 -1.57
CA ARG A 400 -9.80 0.64 -0.13
C ARG A 400 -10.93 1.64 0.10
N ARG A 401 -11.83 1.42 1.08
CA ARG A 401 -12.89 2.40 1.36
C ARG A 401 -12.43 3.40 2.39
N THR A 402 -11.93 2.90 3.51
CA THR A 402 -11.27 3.69 4.55
C THR A 402 -10.01 2.97 4.98
N GLY A 403 -9.05 3.71 5.55
CA GLY A 403 -7.79 3.13 6.01
C GLY A 403 -6.92 2.55 4.88
N LEU A 404 -6.14 1.53 5.20
CA LEU A 404 -5.12 0.94 4.33
C LEU A 404 -5.54 -0.41 3.71
N PHE A 405 -6.59 -1.06 4.22
CA PHE A 405 -6.95 -2.42 3.83
C PHE A 405 -8.45 -2.60 3.66
N SER A 406 -8.83 -3.48 2.74
CA SER A 406 -10.19 -4.01 2.66
C SER A 406 -10.19 -5.54 2.70
N GLY A 407 -11.34 -6.16 2.96
CA GLY A 407 -11.50 -7.60 2.82
C GLY A 407 -11.70 -7.96 1.35
N ARG A 408 -10.94 -8.92 0.81
CA ARG A 408 -11.07 -9.42 -0.56
C ARG A 408 -11.56 -10.86 -0.54
N LEU A 409 -12.72 -11.08 -1.17
CA LEU A 409 -13.22 -12.41 -1.46
C LEU A 409 -12.70 -12.90 -2.81
N SER A 410 -12.23 -14.14 -2.85
CA SER A 410 -11.75 -14.79 -4.07
C SER A 410 -12.04 -16.30 -4.00
N ASP A 411 -12.48 -16.91 -5.11
CA ASP A 411 -12.54 -18.36 -5.24
C ASP A 411 -12.28 -18.82 -6.67
N TRP A 412 -11.29 -19.68 -6.84
CA TRP A 412 -10.91 -20.28 -8.12
C TRP A 412 -11.62 -21.61 -8.41
N THR A 413 -12.25 -22.20 -7.40
CA THR A 413 -12.89 -23.51 -7.55
C THR A 413 -14.30 -23.42 -8.14
N LYS A 414 -14.85 -22.20 -8.29
CA LYS A 414 -16.21 -21.91 -8.77
C LYS A 414 -17.29 -22.61 -7.94
N ASN A 415 -16.98 -22.90 -6.69
CA ASN A 415 -17.90 -23.59 -5.80
C ASN A 415 -18.63 -22.59 -4.92
N ALA A 416 -19.76 -23.03 -4.39
CA ALA A 416 -20.39 -22.30 -3.31
C ALA A 416 -19.47 -22.34 -2.08
N PHE A 417 -19.22 -21.17 -1.49
CA PHE A 417 -18.50 -21.06 -0.24
C PHE A 417 -19.13 -20.01 0.66
N SER A 418 -18.79 -20.08 1.94
CA SER A 418 -19.11 -19.04 2.90
C SER A 418 -17.94 -18.82 3.82
N VAL A 419 -17.60 -17.56 4.04
CA VAL A 419 -16.72 -17.13 5.15
C VAL A 419 -17.59 -16.56 6.24
N GLU A 420 -17.30 -16.90 7.49
CA GLU A 420 -18.16 -16.53 8.62
C GLU A 420 -17.37 -16.06 9.83
N GLN A 421 -17.97 -15.11 10.55
CA GLN A 421 -17.57 -14.72 11.90
C GLN A 421 -18.73 -14.99 12.86
N LYS A 422 -18.44 -15.64 13.99
CA LYS A 422 -19.44 -15.96 15.02
C LYS A 422 -19.28 -15.04 16.21
N VAL A 423 -20.33 -14.30 16.53
CA VAL A 423 -20.37 -13.33 17.63
C VAL A 423 -21.41 -13.73 18.67
N ALA A 424 -21.21 -13.33 19.93
CA ALA A 424 -22.18 -13.55 21.00
C ALA A 424 -23.35 -12.57 20.88
N VAL A 425 -24.58 -13.05 21.09
CA VAL A 425 -25.80 -12.24 21.04
C VAL A 425 -26.75 -12.62 22.17
N THR A 426 -27.71 -11.76 22.46
CA THR A 426 -28.75 -11.96 23.46
C THR A 426 -30.09 -12.14 22.77
N ALA A 427 -30.81 -13.21 23.09
CA ALA A 427 -32.14 -13.47 22.56
C ALA A 427 -33.11 -12.31 22.89
N GLY A 428 -33.98 -11.95 21.96
CA GLY A 428 -34.92 -10.83 22.07
C GLY A 428 -34.31 -9.46 21.81
N THR A 429 -32.97 -9.34 21.71
CA THR A 429 -32.29 -8.08 21.37
C THR A 429 -32.37 -7.81 19.87
N THR A 430 -32.60 -6.56 19.51
CA THR A 430 -32.55 -6.07 18.13
C THR A 430 -31.13 -5.67 17.79
N TYR A 431 -30.66 -6.12 16.63
CA TYR A 431 -29.36 -5.80 16.08
C TYR A 431 -29.50 -5.07 14.74
N THR A 432 -28.43 -4.39 14.36
CA THR A 432 -28.24 -3.76 13.07
C THR A 432 -26.95 -4.27 12.44
N PHE A 433 -26.98 -4.50 11.14
CA PHE A 433 -25.80 -4.68 10.32
C PHE A 433 -25.62 -3.49 9.37
N THR A 434 -24.42 -2.92 9.34
CA THR A 434 -24.00 -2.01 8.26
C THR A 434 -22.67 -2.44 7.69
N GLY A 435 -22.36 -2.01 6.48
CA GLY A 435 -21.10 -2.34 5.84
C GLY A 435 -21.03 -1.79 4.43
N TYR A 436 -19.93 -2.05 3.75
CA TYR A 436 -19.76 -1.67 2.36
C TYR A 436 -19.22 -2.82 1.55
N TYR A 437 -19.57 -2.82 0.27
CA TYR A 437 -19.03 -3.77 -0.71
C TYR A 437 -18.76 -3.07 -2.04
N MET A 438 -17.80 -3.59 -2.77
CA MET A 438 -17.44 -3.15 -4.11
C MET A 438 -17.19 -4.37 -5.00
N ILE A 439 -17.74 -4.33 -6.22
CA ILE A 439 -17.65 -5.40 -7.20
C ILE A 439 -17.14 -4.77 -8.51
N PRO A 440 -15.88 -5.06 -8.91
CA PRO A 440 -15.27 -4.49 -10.11
C PRO A 440 -16.01 -4.87 -11.38
N THR A 441 -15.90 -4.02 -12.40
CA THR A 441 -16.46 -4.31 -13.73
C THR A 441 -15.65 -5.37 -14.45
N ASN A 442 -16.26 -6.52 -14.73
CA ASN A 442 -15.74 -7.48 -15.69
C ASN A 442 -16.88 -8.10 -16.51
N ALA A 443 -16.88 -7.86 -17.83
CA ALA A 443 -18.00 -8.21 -18.71
C ALA A 443 -18.28 -9.73 -18.82
N SER A 444 -17.37 -10.59 -18.35
CA SER A 444 -17.42 -12.05 -18.57
C SER A 444 -17.69 -12.88 -17.31
N ASP A 445 -17.95 -12.27 -16.16
CA ASP A 445 -18.02 -13.01 -14.91
C ASP A 445 -19.45 -13.41 -14.48
N VAL A 446 -19.58 -14.63 -13.95
CA VAL A 446 -20.78 -15.12 -13.27
C VAL A 446 -20.48 -15.22 -11.78
N PHE A 447 -21.15 -14.40 -10.99
CA PHE A 447 -20.94 -14.40 -9.55
C PHE A 447 -22.24 -14.24 -8.75
N SER A 448 -22.17 -14.56 -7.47
CA SER A 448 -23.18 -14.11 -6.51
C SER A 448 -22.55 -13.62 -5.21
N PHE A 449 -23.21 -12.64 -4.59
CA PHE A 449 -22.84 -12.14 -3.27
C PHE A 449 -24.08 -11.93 -2.42
N ALA A 450 -24.18 -12.71 -1.34
CA ALA A 450 -25.33 -12.73 -0.46
C ALA A 450 -24.91 -12.77 1.03
N PRO A 451 -24.49 -11.63 1.61
CA PRO A 451 -24.28 -11.52 3.04
C PRO A 451 -25.55 -11.88 3.82
N GLN A 452 -25.40 -12.66 4.89
CA GLN A 452 -26.51 -13.15 5.70
C GLN A 452 -26.11 -13.33 7.18
N VAL A 453 -27.11 -13.40 8.05
CA VAL A 453 -26.96 -13.77 9.47
C VAL A 453 -27.65 -15.09 9.74
N VAL A 454 -26.98 -15.99 10.46
CA VAL A 454 -27.57 -17.22 10.98
C VAL A 454 -27.55 -17.19 12.49
N TRP A 455 -28.73 -17.17 13.10
CA TRP A 455 -28.87 -17.28 14.57
C TRP A 455 -28.55 -18.69 15.03
N MET A 456 -27.88 -18.81 16.17
CA MET A 456 -27.43 -20.09 16.69
C MET A 456 -27.63 -20.19 18.21
N ASN A 457 -27.89 -21.41 18.68
CA ASN A 457 -27.90 -21.71 20.11
C ASN A 457 -26.46 -21.88 20.65
N SER A 458 -26.34 -22.22 21.94
CA SER A 458 -25.05 -22.40 22.62
C SER A 458 -24.22 -23.55 22.06
N ALA A 459 -24.87 -24.58 21.50
CA ALA A 459 -24.22 -25.70 20.82
C ALA A 459 -23.77 -25.36 19.38
N GLY A 460 -24.08 -24.16 18.88
CA GLY A 460 -23.77 -23.74 17.50
C GLY A 460 -24.73 -24.24 16.44
N THR A 461 -25.89 -24.80 16.84
CA THR A 461 -26.94 -25.25 15.91
C THR A 461 -27.74 -24.04 15.40
N PRO A 462 -27.99 -23.93 14.07
CA PRO A 462 -28.84 -22.89 13.51
C PRO A 462 -30.26 -22.88 14.09
N LEU A 463 -30.76 -21.70 14.42
CA LEU A 463 -32.13 -21.44 14.87
C LEU A 463 -32.91 -20.79 13.73
N GLY A 464 -33.41 -21.63 12.82
CA GLY A 464 -34.17 -21.20 11.65
C GLY A 464 -33.32 -20.94 10.40
N ALA A 465 -33.94 -20.31 9.40
CA ALA A 465 -33.30 -19.99 8.13
C ALA A 465 -32.33 -18.80 8.27
N ALA A 466 -31.36 -18.73 7.37
CA ALA A 466 -30.48 -17.57 7.28
C ALA A 466 -31.28 -16.30 6.91
N VAL A 467 -30.97 -15.20 7.57
CA VAL A 467 -31.59 -13.90 7.34
C VAL A 467 -30.70 -13.09 6.38
N PRO A 468 -31.15 -12.76 5.16
CA PRO A 468 -30.37 -11.94 4.24
C PRO A 468 -30.13 -10.53 4.79
N LEU A 469 -28.89 -10.05 4.70
CA LEU A 469 -28.51 -8.68 5.05
C LEU A 469 -28.74 -7.69 3.90
N MET A 470 -28.82 -8.21 2.68
CA MET A 470 -29.13 -7.47 1.46
C MET A 470 -29.72 -8.42 0.43
N THR A 471 -30.27 -7.85 -0.65
CA THR A 471 -30.62 -8.61 -1.84
C THR A 471 -29.35 -9.20 -2.46
N THR A 472 -29.40 -10.48 -2.83
CA THR A 472 -28.30 -11.16 -3.53
C THR A 472 -27.90 -10.36 -4.77
N ARG A 473 -26.60 -10.09 -4.90
CA ARG A 473 -26.04 -9.39 -6.06
C ARG A 473 -25.46 -10.36 -7.06
N THR A 474 -25.76 -10.12 -8.32
CA THR A 474 -25.22 -10.83 -9.49
C THR A 474 -24.77 -9.85 -10.58
N THR A 475 -24.67 -8.56 -10.25
CA THR A 475 -24.28 -7.46 -11.15
C THR A 475 -23.24 -6.57 -10.46
N HIS A 476 -22.26 -6.10 -11.24
CA HIS A 476 -21.14 -5.29 -10.74
C HIS A 476 -21.61 -3.94 -10.16
N THR A 477 -20.79 -3.34 -9.29
CA THR A 477 -21.06 -1.99 -8.75
C THR A 477 -20.37 -0.89 -9.54
N GLY A 478 -19.74 -1.19 -10.67
CA GLY A 478 -18.97 -0.19 -11.42
C GLY A 478 -17.66 0.17 -10.72
N SER A 479 -17.11 -0.71 -9.89
CA SER A 479 -16.01 -0.40 -8.97
C SER A 479 -16.32 0.70 -7.95
N VAL A 480 -17.60 0.97 -7.68
CA VAL A 480 -18.04 1.95 -6.68
C VAL A 480 -18.41 1.24 -5.38
N TRP A 481 -17.95 1.78 -4.25
CA TRP A 481 -18.35 1.33 -2.91
C TRP A 481 -19.83 1.58 -2.65
N THR A 482 -20.56 0.50 -2.38
CA THR A 482 -22.01 0.52 -2.11
C THR A 482 -22.29 0.10 -0.68
N ALA A 483 -23.19 0.82 -0.01
CA ALA A 483 -23.56 0.53 1.37
C ALA A 483 -24.49 -0.69 1.50
N ILE A 484 -24.31 -1.44 2.58
CA ILE A 484 -25.21 -2.45 3.12
C ILE A 484 -25.78 -1.86 4.40
N SER A 485 -27.10 -1.92 4.56
CA SER A 485 -27.77 -1.54 5.80
C SER A 485 -28.97 -2.43 6.05
N LYS A 486 -28.97 -3.10 7.19
CA LYS A 486 -30.06 -3.96 7.65
C LYS A 486 -30.32 -3.72 9.12
N THR A 487 -31.44 -3.10 9.43
CA THR A 487 -31.93 -2.88 10.79
C THR A 487 -32.97 -3.93 11.16
N GLY A 488 -33.33 -4.00 12.45
CA GLY A 488 -34.42 -4.85 12.92
C GLY A 488 -34.08 -6.34 12.95
N LEU A 489 -32.80 -6.70 13.06
CA LEU A 489 -32.36 -8.10 13.17
C LEU A 489 -32.60 -8.58 14.60
N ILE A 490 -33.81 -9.09 14.88
CA ILE A 490 -34.19 -9.57 16.21
C ILE A 490 -33.64 -10.99 16.42
N ALA A 491 -32.82 -11.17 17.45
CA ALA A 491 -32.32 -12.49 17.83
C ALA A 491 -33.48 -13.36 18.37
N PRO A 492 -33.75 -14.56 17.81
CA PRO A 492 -34.86 -15.39 18.23
C PRO A 492 -34.62 -15.99 19.63
N THR A 493 -35.68 -16.50 20.25
CA THR A 493 -35.60 -17.20 21.53
C THR A 493 -34.55 -18.32 21.49
N GLY A 494 -33.67 -18.36 22.49
CA GLY A 494 -32.59 -19.35 22.59
C GLY A 494 -31.33 -19.01 21.77
N ALA A 495 -31.33 -17.89 21.02
CA ALA A 495 -30.13 -17.43 20.34
C ALA A 495 -29.10 -16.92 21.37
N THR A 496 -27.91 -17.50 21.32
CA THR A 496 -26.74 -17.07 22.10
C THR A 496 -25.59 -16.64 21.20
N ARG A 497 -25.67 -16.96 19.91
CA ARG A 497 -24.67 -16.62 18.90
C ARG A 497 -25.34 -16.21 17.58
N ALA A 498 -24.65 -15.36 16.83
CA ALA A 498 -24.96 -15.05 15.44
C ALA A 498 -23.73 -15.35 14.58
N ALA A 499 -23.91 -16.08 13.48
CA ALA A 499 -22.91 -16.19 12.44
C ALA A 499 -23.20 -15.18 11.35
N VAL A 500 -22.39 -14.13 11.26
CA VAL A 500 -22.38 -13.21 10.12
C VAL A 500 -21.59 -13.87 9.00
N ARG A 501 -22.22 -14.11 7.85
CA ARG A 501 -21.65 -14.87 6.74
C ARG A 501 -21.59 -14.02 5.49
N LEU A 502 -20.47 -14.08 4.78
CA LEU A 502 -20.38 -13.65 3.39
C LEU A 502 -20.48 -14.91 2.53
N VAL A 503 -21.54 -14.99 1.73
CA VAL A 503 -21.85 -16.16 0.94
C VAL A 503 -21.71 -15.84 -0.53
N SER A 504 -21.06 -16.74 -1.24
CA SER A 504 -21.06 -16.77 -2.69
C SER A 504 -21.38 -18.17 -3.17
N THR A 505 -22.26 -18.28 -4.16
CA THR A 505 -22.53 -19.55 -4.84
C THR A 505 -21.60 -19.78 -6.04
N ASN A 506 -20.92 -18.73 -6.50
CA ASN A 506 -19.93 -18.73 -7.57
C ASN A 506 -19.19 -17.38 -7.54
N LEU A 507 -17.86 -17.37 -7.68
CA LEU A 507 -17.05 -16.18 -7.95
C LEU A 507 -16.21 -16.40 -9.23
N GLY A 508 -16.83 -16.84 -10.32
CA GLY A 508 -16.11 -17.40 -11.48
C GLY A 508 -16.23 -16.59 -12.76
N ASN A 509 -15.12 -16.44 -13.48
CA ASN A 509 -15.08 -15.94 -14.86
C ASN A 509 -15.62 -17.02 -15.83
N ALA A 510 -16.29 -16.61 -16.92
CA ALA A 510 -16.64 -17.49 -18.04
C ALA A 510 -15.39 -18.11 -18.72
N ALA A 511 -14.26 -17.39 -18.75
CA ALA A 511 -12.97 -17.87 -19.25
C ALA A 511 -12.10 -18.44 -18.11
N GLN A 512 -11.58 -19.66 -18.27
CA GLN A 512 -10.74 -20.38 -17.27
C GLN A 512 -9.33 -19.77 -17.07
N THR A 513 -9.08 -18.55 -17.54
CA THR A 513 -7.73 -18.00 -17.72
C THR A 513 -7.42 -16.76 -16.88
N ALA A 514 -8.35 -16.31 -16.03
CA ALA A 514 -8.18 -15.15 -15.15
C ALA A 514 -8.76 -15.44 -13.75
N PRO A 515 -8.38 -14.69 -12.70
CA PRO A 515 -9.11 -14.69 -11.43
C PRO A 515 -10.59 -14.46 -11.71
N GLY A 516 -11.49 -15.24 -11.09
CA GLY A 516 -12.90 -14.90 -11.14
C GLY A 516 -13.20 -13.60 -10.39
N THR A 517 -14.45 -13.11 -10.42
CA THR A 517 -14.79 -11.79 -9.84
C THR A 517 -14.29 -11.66 -8.41
N LEU A 518 -13.53 -10.60 -8.16
CA LEU A 518 -13.08 -10.23 -6.83
C LEU A 518 -14.16 -9.37 -6.18
N ILE A 519 -14.56 -9.68 -4.95
CA ILE A 519 -15.51 -8.86 -4.20
C ILE A 519 -14.80 -8.26 -3.01
N TYR A 520 -14.84 -6.94 -2.90
CA TYR A 520 -14.25 -6.20 -1.80
C TYR A 520 -15.31 -5.83 -0.79
N VAL A 521 -14.96 -5.90 0.50
CA VAL A 521 -15.84 -5.56 1.62
C VAL A 521 -15.09 -4.72 2.64
N ASP A 522 -15.79 -3.81 3.29
CA ASP A 522 -15.18 -2.91 4.27
C ASP A 522 -16.19 -2.36 5.29
N ASP A 523 -15.67 -1.86 6.41
CA ASP A 523 -16.37 -1.10 7.45
C ASP A 523 -17.65 -1.76 8.00
N PHE A 524 -17.56 -3.05 8.32
CA PHE A 524 -18.68 -3.81 8.85
C PHE A 524 -19.02 -3.45 10.30
N TYR A 525 -20.30 -3.29 10.58
CA TYR A 525 -20.84 -3.15 11.92
C TYR A 525 -21.89 -4.23 12.12
N PHE A 526 -21.82 -4.93 13.25
CA PHE A 526 -22.91 -5.72 13.76
C PHE A 526 -23.03 -5.47 15.26
N GLY A 527 -24.11 -4.83 15.68
CA GLY A 527 -24.29 -4.42 17.07
C GLY A 527 -25.74 -3.99 17.33
N GLN A 528 -26.02 -3.59 18.56
CA GLN A 528 -27.35 -3.11 18.95
C GLN A 528 -27.66 -1.76 18.31
#